data_AF-A0A2D4YDV5-F1
#
_entry.id   AF-A0A2D4YDV5-F1
#
_cell.length_a   1.000
_cell.length_b   1.000
_cell.length_c   1.000
_cell.angle_alpha   90.00
_cell.angle_beta   90.00
_cell.angle_gamma   90.00
#
_symmetry.space_group_name_H-M   'P 1'
#
loop_
_entity.id
_entity.type
_entity.pdbx_description
1 polymer ?
#
loop_
_entity_poly.entity_id
_entity_poly.type
_entity_poly.pdbx_seq_one_letter_code
_entity_poly.pdbx_strand_id
1 'polypeptide(L)'
;MYFVIFGVRDSKLKSKPVAGNTTCSKCNSVGSFDVKGTASYFHLFWIPIIPLMKEIEFVCRNCGQHHYKKTAPKPLLASYNTMPLKRPWWHFLVLAFLAYKIVSLLIVLAYYEVDSMIQKSENETKIENQNQERQFHLEQLNADFANASNSPLFEKDSISYLLHTKVDFGNYEINGDEVKINSTVKNNMILTLFQIDKFNIVETADQYLFLKDVRDIINKSYEQPFNVFIGVKSSDGQLFVSSANSKIETYDFVKNSDYYNYPFKHYYENDSVSTYNIISRREHDKLLYEYEGKSQKRVELDTTRLLDVWGKINTKFKFKYKSKIDPLPKKVFLESSETLLPEDLRFFFKYQNLNGPFVKLGELKVRLQQLSYVFYNTPIGKLQDKSYKDSSKRVVSLSSSPRWLPFYEDYTYKYAMDLLPDENGYIGQIIQLGQNGEPSKFIAKDLVSFLELYLNEKVPTDIGDWN
;
A
#
# COMPACT_ATOMS: atom_id res chain seq x y z
N MET A 1 -6.49 29.36 -38.33
CA MET A 1 -6.95 28.74 -39.59
C MET A 1 -6.08 27.53 -39.85
N TYR A 2 -6.52 26.34 -39.45
CA TYR A 2 -5.78 25.10 -39.69
C TYR A 2 -6.07 24.65 -41.12
N PHE A 3 -5.08 24.75 -42.01
CA PHE A 3 -5.18 24.17 -43.35
C PHE A 3 -5.17 22.65 -43.21
N VAL A 4 -6.33 22.05 -43.38
CA VAL A 4 -6.44 20.61 -43.58
C VAL A 4 -6.11 20.34 -45.05
N ILE A 5 -4.88 19.91 -45.33
CA ILE A 5 -4.37 19.68 -46.70
C ILE A 5 -4.36 18.16 -46.98
N PHE A 6 -5.52 17.51 -47.03
CA PHE A 6 -5.61 16.16 -47.60
C PHE A 6 -6.23 16.21 -48.99
N GLY A 7 -5.86 15.27 -49.85
CA GLY A 7 -6.35 15.25 -51.22
C GLY A 7 -5.69 14.21 -52.10
N VAL A 8 -6.06 14.22 -53.38
CA VAL A 8 -5.39 13.41 -54.41
C VAL A 8 -4.47 14.32 -55.19
N ARG A 9 -3.22 13.90 -55.35
CA ARG A 9 -2.21 14.61 -56.14
C ARG A 9 -1.56 13.68 -57.14
N ASP A 10 -1.16 14.27 -58.26
CA ASP A 10 -0.48 13.59 -59.33
C ASP A 10 1.03 13.86 -59.30
N SER A 11 1.81 12.80 -59.52
CA SER A 11 3.25 12.88 -59.78
C SER A 11 3.55 12.46 -61.22
N LYS A 12 4.36 13.26 -61.90
CA LYS A 12 4.86 12.90 -63.23
C LYS A 12 5.91 11.80 -63.10
N LEU A 13 5.70 10.69 -63.78
CA LEU A 13 6.69 9.63 -63.95
C LEU A 13 7.72 10.06 -65.00
N LYS A 14 8.96 9.57 -64.87
CA LYS A 14 10.05 9.87 -65.82
C LYS A 14 9.65 9.42 -67.24
N SER A 15 9.52 10.37 -68.16
CA SER A 15 9.24 10.09 -69.57
C SER A 15 10.36 9.26 -70.20
N LYS A 16 10.02 8.36 -71.12
CA LYS A 16 10.99 7.54 -71.86
C LYS A 16 10.56 7.37 -73.32
N PRO A 17 11.51 7.30 -74.27
CA PRO A 17 11.18 6.91 -75.64
C PRO A 17 10.71 5.45 -75.67
N VAL A 18 9.72 5.17 -76.51
CA VAL A 18 9.23 3.79 -76.73
C VAL A 18 10.13 3.12 -77.77
N ALA A 19 10.80 2.03 -77.39
CA ALA A 19 11.65 1.27 -78.29
C ALA A 19 10.80 0.45 -79.28
N GLY A 20 10.95 0.69 -80.59
CA GLY A 20 10.34 -0.15 -81.64
C GLY A 20 9.94 0.59 -82.91
N ASN A 21 9.60 -0.18 -83.96
CA ASN A 21 9.23 0.32 -85.29
C ASN A 21 7.73 0.68 -85.39
N THR A 22 7.17 1.30 -84.36
CA THR A 22 5.76 1.73 -84.42
C THR A 22 5.66 3.00 -85.27
N THR A 23 4.81 2.96 -86.28
CA THR A 23 4.54 4.09 -87.18
C THR A 23 3.37 4.91 -86.65
N CYS A 24 3.53 6.23 -86.57
CA CYS A 24 2.45 7.13 -86.14
C CYS A 24 1.38 7.25 -87.23
N SER A 25 0.13 6.90 -86.90
CA SER A 25 -1.01 6.95 -87.84
C SER A 25 -1.31 8.34 -88.42
N LYS A 26 -0.90 9.42 -87.73
CA LYS A 26 -1.18 10.81 -88.16
C LYS A 26 -0.11 11.39 -89.09
N CYS A 27 1.16 11.04 -88.90
CA CYS A 27 2.28 11.68 -89.63
C CYS A 27 3.32 10.71 -90.20
N ASN A 28 3.09 9.40 -90.09
CA ASN A 28 3.95 8.33 -90.60
C ASN A 28 5.39 8.29 -90.06
N SER A 29 5.71 9.07 -89.02
CA SER A 29 7.01 8.99 -88.35
C SER A 29 7.16 7.65 -87.62
N VAL A 30 8.28 6.94 -87.86
CA VAL A 30 8.61 5.67 -87.21
C VAL A 30 9.35 5.92 -85.89
N GLY A 31 9.08 5.12 -84.85
CA GLY A 31 9.83 5.15 -83.58
C GLY A 31 9.76 6.49 -82.83
N SER A 32 8.74 7.29 -83.12
CA SER A 32 8.67 8.68 -82.69
C SER A 32 7.79 8.90 -81.46
N PHE A 33 7.46 7.86 -80.68
CA PHE A 33 6.62 7.98 -79.48
C PHE A 33 7.43 8.05 -78.20
N ASP A 34 7.07 9.00 -77.33
CA ASP A 34 7.47 9.02 -75.92
C ASP A 34 6.33 8.47 -75.06
N VAL A 35 6.65 7.67 -74.05
CA VAL A 35 5.68 7.28 -73.02
C VAL A 35 5.81 8.20 -71.82
N LYS A 36 4.71 8.86 -71.48
CA LYS A 36 4.56 9.66 -70.27
C LYS A 36 3.61 8.93 -69.33
N GLY A 37 3.83 9.11 -68.03
CA GLY A 37 2.97 8.51 -67.02
C GLY A 37 2.69 9.48 -65.90
N THR A 38 1.49 9.38 -65.36
CA THR A 38 1.04 10.14 -64.20
C THR A 38 0.64 9.14 -63.13
N ALA A 39 1.18 9.28 -61.92
CA ALA A 39 0.82 8.45 -60.79
C ALA A 39 0.10 9.29 -59.74
N SER A 40 -1.17 8.99 -59.52
CA SER A 40 -2.01 9.62 -58.51
C SER A 40 -1.82 8.95 -57.16
N TYR A 41 -1.79 9.74 -56.09
CA TYR A 41 -1.71 9.27 -54.72
C TYR A 41 -2.57 10.14 -53.81
N PHE A 42 -3.13 9.52 -52.79
CA PHE A 42 -3.73 10.23 -51.67
C PHE A 42 -2.60 10.78 -50.80
N HIS A 43 -2.68 12.04 -50.39
CA HIS A 43 -1.73 12.67 -49.49
C HIS A 43 -2.40 13.29 -48.27
N LEU A 44 -1.63 13.38 -47.19
CA LEU A 44 -1.91 14.25 -46.04
C LEU A 44 -0.76 15.26 -45.92
N PHE A 45 -1.12 16.54 -45.84
CA PHE A 45 -0.23 17.70 -45.97
C PHE A 45 0.43 17.83 -47.35
N TRP A 46 1.34 16.93 -47.67
CA TRP A 46 1.99 16.76 -48.99
C TRP A 46 2.68 15.39 -49.11
N ILE A 47 2.53 14.54 -48.10
CA ILE A 47 3.20 13.25 -48.01
C ILE A 47 2.26 12.20 -48.64
N PRO A 48 2.68 11.45 -49.66
CA PRO A 48 1.89 10.37 -50.22
C PRO A 48 1.68 9.27 -49.19
N ILE A 49 0.42 8.94 -48.96
CA ILE A 49 0.03 7.86 -48.04
C ILE A 49 -0.34 6.62 -48.84
N ILE A 50 -1.23 6.77 -49.84
CA ILE A 50 -1.81 5.63 -50.56
C ILE A 50 -1.67 5.88 -52.06
N PRO A 51 -0.92 5.04 -52.81
CA PRO A 51 -0.88 5.16 -54.25
C PRO A 51 -2.22 4.69 -54.85
N LEU A 52 -2.90 5.56 -55.58
CA LEU A 52 -4.23 5.32 -56.11
C LEU A 52 -4.14 4.76 -57.54
N MET A 53 -4.17 5.64 -58.55
CA MET A 53 -4.18 5.27 -59.97
C MET A 53 -2.85 5.54 -60.65
N LYS A 54 -2.61 4.90 -61.80
CA LYS A 54 -1.48 5.19 -62.68
C LYS A 54 -2.01 5.28 -64.11
N GLU A 55 -1.88 6.45 -64.70
CA GLU A 55 -2.21 6.71 -66.09
C GLU A 55 -0.95 6.69 -66.94
N ILE A 56 -1.09 6.19 -68.16
CA ILE A 56 -0.02 6.09 -69.15
C ILE A 56 -0.55 6.62 -70.47
N GLU A 57 0.18 7.57 -71.04
CA GLU A 57 -0.06 8.14 -72.35
C GLU A 57 1.17 7.98 -73.24
N PHE A 58 0.93 7.82 -74.53
CA PHE A 58 1.94 7.79 -75.57
C PHE A 58 1.80 9.04 -76.42
N VAL A 59 2.87 9.81 -76.58
CA VAL A 59 2.86 11.08 -77.32
C VAL A 59 3.86 11.01 -78.46
N CYS A 60 3.40 11.22 -79.70
CA CYS A 60 4.29 11.33 -80.84
C CYS A 60 5.10 12.62 -80.76
N ARG A 61 6.43 12.51 -80.77
CA ARG A 61 7.40 13.63 -80.77
C ARG A 61 7.28 14.53 -81.99
N ASN A 62 6.83 13.98 -83.14
CA ASN A 62 6.75 14.72 -84.39
C ASN A 62 5.45 15.53 -84.53
N CYS A 63 4.28 14.90 -84.29
CA CYS A 63 2.97 15.53 -84.56
C CYS A 63 2.08 15.71 -83.33
N GLY A 64 2.54 15.31 -82.14
CA GLY A 64 1.80 15.40 -80.89
C GLY A 64 0.60 14.47 -80.78
N GLN A 65 0.46 13.42 -81.61
CA GLN A 65 -0.64 12.46 -81.45
C GLN A 65 -0.56 11.74 -80.09
N HIS A 66 -1.65 11.73 -79.33
CA HIS A 66 -1.77 11.07 -78.04
C HIS A 66 -2.54 9.73 -78.16
N HIS A 67 -2.03 8.69 -77.50
CA HIS A 67 -2.78 7.45 -77.24
C HIS A 67 -2.74 7.14 -75.75
N TYR A 68 -3.88 6.83 -75.14
CA TYR A 68 -3.90 6.31 -73.77
C TYR A 68 -3.60 4.82 -73.77
N LYS A 69 -3.09 4.26 -72.67
CA LYS A 69 -2.79 2.81 -72.59
C LYS A 69 -3.94 1.91 -73.03
N LYS A 70 -5.20 2.29 -72.75
CA LYS A 70 -6.40 1.52 -73.14
C LYS A 70 -6.69 1.58 -74.66
N THR A 71 -6.25 2.62 -75.35
CA THR A 71 -6.53 2.88 -76.77
C THR A 71 -5.28 2.81 -77.66
N ALA A 72 -4.13 2.46 -77.09
CA ALA A 72 -2.86 2.37 -77.80
C ALA A 72 -2.82 1.16 -78.76
N PRO A 73 -2.24 1.32 -79.97
CA PRO A 73 -2.05 0.21 -80.89
C PRO A 73 -1.25 -0.94 -80.27
N LYS A 74 -1.59 -2.19 -80.61
CA LYS A 74 -0.90 -3.39 -80.09
C LYS A 74 0.63 -3.35 -80.20
N PRO A 75 1.24 -2.88 -81.31
CA PRO A 75 2.71 -2.76 -81.40
C PRO A 75 3.30 -1.80 -80.36
N LEU A 76 2.60 -0.68 -80.10
CA LEU A 76 3.02 0.32 -79.12
C LEU A 76 2.94 -0.21 -77.68
N LEU A 77 1.89 -0.98 -77.38
CA LEU A 77 1.73 -1.67 -76.10
C LEU A 77 2.78 -2.75 -75.89
N ALA A 78 3.10 -3.53 -76.93
CA ALA A 78 4.15 -4.55 -76.88
C ALA A 78 5.51 -3.91 -76.56
N SER A 79 5.85 -2.82 -77.24
CA SER A 79 7.05 -2.03 -76.98
C SER A 79 7.10 -1.41 -75.56
N TYR A 80 5.97 -0.97 -75.01
CA TYR A 80 5.91 -0.47 -73.64
C TYR A 80 6.14 -1.55 -72.58
N ASN A 81 5.60 -2.76 -72.80
CA ASN A 81 5.66 -3.84 -71.83
C ASN A 81 7.08 -4.39 -71.59
N THR A 82 8.03 -4.14 -72.50
CA THR A 82 9.45 -4.50 -72.30
C THR A 82 10.14 -3.61 -71.27
N MET A 83 9.71 -2.34 -71.13
CA MET A 83 10.25 -1.41 -70.13
C MET A 83 9.14 -0.51 -69.56
N PRO A 84 8.25 -1.05 -68.71
CA PRO A 84 7.15 -0.27 -68.15
C PRO A 84 7.67 0.84 -67.22
N LEU A 85 6.96 1.97 -67.19
CA LEU A 85 7.24 3.01 -66.20
C LEU A 85 6.98 2.47 -64.78
N LYS A 86 7.93 2.60 -63.85
CA LYS A 86 7.73 2.17 -62.45
C LYS A 86 7.17 3.33 -61.63
N ARG A 87 6.32 3.02 -60.64
CA ARG A 87 5.96 4.01 -59.60
C ARG A 87 7.21 4.30 -58.76
N PRO A 88 7.42 5.53 -58.29
CA PRO A 88 8.51 5.81 -57.37
C PRO A 88 8.32 5.05 -56.07
N TRP A 89 9.40 4.47 -55.54
CA TRP A 89 9.34 3.64 -54.33
C TRP A 89 8.90 4.44 -53.08
N TRP A 90 9.14 5.75 -53.05
CA TRP A 90 8.73 6.63 -51.95
C TRP A 90 7.21 6.76 -51.79
N HIS A 91 6.41 6.35 -52.78
CA HIS A 91 4.95 6.25 -52.63
C HIS A 91 4.51 5.18 -51.61
N PHE A 92 5.41 4.27 -51.22
CA PHE A 92 5.13 3.18 -50.27
C PHE A 92 5.73 3.41 -48.88
N LEU A 93 6.47 4.50 -48.66
CA LEU A 93 7.15 4.77 -47.39
C LEU A 93 6.18 4.84 -46.21
N VAL A 94 5.03 5.50 -46.38
CA VAL A 94 4.05 5.63 -45.30
C VAL A 94 3.38 4.29 -45.00
N LEU A 95 3.04 3.49 -46.02
CA LEU A 95 2.48 2.15 -45.82
C LEU A 95 3.49 1.22 -45.12
N ALA A 96 4.76 1.27 -45.50
CA ALA A 96 5.82 0.51 -44.85
C ALA A 96 5.98 0.92 -43.38
N PHE A 97 5.96 2.23 -43.09
CA PHE A 97 6.01 2.73 -41.73
C PHE A 97 4.78 2.33 -40.90
N LEU A 98 3.59 2.37 -41.48
CA LEU A 98 2.36 1.93 -40.83
C LEU A 98 2.40 0.42 -40.52
N ALA A 99 2.83 -0.40 -41.47
CA ALA A 99 3.02 -1.84 -41.26
C ALA A 99 4.04 -2.11 -40.15
N TYR A 100 5.16 -1.38 -40.14
CA TYR A 100 6.15 -1.43 -39.06
C TYR A 100 5.53 -1.10 -37.69
N LYS A 101 4.70 -0.03 -37.61
CA LYS A 101 4.04 0.35 -36.35
C LYS A 101 3.04 -0.70 -35.88
N ILE A 102 2.27 -1.30 -36.78
CA ILE A 102 1.35 -2.39 -36.44
C ILE A 102 2.12 -3.60 -35.91
N VAL A 103 3.16 -4.04 -36.62
CA VAL A 103 4.00 -5.17 -36.18
C VAL A 103 4.67 -4.87 -34.84
N SER A 104 5.23 -3.67 -34.66
CA SER A 104 5.82 -3.24 -33.39
C SER A 104 4.80 -3.24 -32.25
N LEU A 105 3.56 -2.81 -32.49
CA LEU A 105 2.50 -2.86 -31.49
C LEU A 105 2.15 -4.29 -31.11
N LEU A 106 2.01 -5.20 -32.09
CA LEU A 106 1.73 -6.61 -31.83
C LEU A 106 2.84 -7.28 -31.00
N ILE A 107 4.11 -6.95 -31.27
CA ILE A 107 5.25 -7.45 -30.47
C ILE A 107 5.17 -6.97 -29.02
N VAL A 108 4.83 -5.69 -28.80
CA VAL A 108 4.67 -5.13 -27.45
C VAL A 108 3.51 -5.80 -26.71
N LEU A 109 2.38 -6.03 -27.38
CA LEU A 109 1.24 -6.74 -26.77
C LEU A 109 1.59 -8.18 -26.40
N ALA A 110 2.26 -8.92 -27.29
CA ALA A 110 2.73 -10.27 -27.01
C ALA A 110 3.73 -10.31 -25.84
N TYR A 111 4.61 -9.30 -25.74
CA TYR A 111 5.54 -9.17 -24.62
C TYR A 111 4.79 -9.02 -23.28
N TYR A 112 3.75 -8.19 -23.22
CA TYR A 112 2.94 -8.03 -22.00
C TYR A 112 2.21 -9.33 -21.61
N GLU A 113 1.71 -10.11 -22.58
CA GLU A 113 1.08 -11.40 -22.28
C GLU A 113 2.09 -12.38 -21.68
N VAL A 114 3.29 -12.51 -22.26
CA VAL A 114 4.35 -13.39 -21.75
C VAL A 114 4.79 -12.97 -20.35
N ASP A 115 5.01 -11.67 -20.11
CA ASP A 115 5.38 -11.15 -18.78
C ASP A 115 4.30 -11.48 -17.73
N SER A 116 3.03 -11.31 -18.07
CA SER A 116 1.92 -11.66 -17.17
C SER A 116 1.87 -13.16 -16.82
N MET A 117 2.23 -14.03 -17.77
CA MET A 117 2.31 -15.48 -17.54
C MET A 117 3.48 -15.84 -16.62
N ILE A 118 4.64 -15.19 -16.80
CA ILE A 118 5.82 -15.38 -15.94
C ILE A 118 5.47 -14.98 -14.51
N GLN A 119 4.93 -13.78 -14.31
CA GLN A 119 4.54 -13.30 -12.98
C GLN A 119 3.49 -14.21 -12.32
N LYS A 120 2.53 -14.73 -13.09
CA LYS A 120 1.55 -15.68 -12.59
C LYS A 120 2.23 -16.98 -12.11
N SER A 121 3.15 -17.53 -12.90
CA SER A 121 3.87 -18.76 -12.55
C SER A 121 4.79 -18.61 -11.32
N GLU A 122 5.44 -17.46 -11.17
CA GLU A 122 6.26 -17.14 -10.00
C GLU A 122 5.40 -17.03 -8.74
N ASN A 123 4.23 -16.40 -8.85
CA ASN A 123 3.28 -16.30 -7.74
C ASN A 123 2.71 -17.67 -7.34
N GLU A 124 2.34 -18.52 -8.31
CA GLU A 124 1.88 -19.88 -8.05
C GLU A 124 2.95 -20.72 -7.34
N THR A 125 4.20 -20.65 -7.83
CA THR A 125 5.36 -21.32 -7.20
C THR A 125 5.60 -20.82 -5.77
N LYS A 126 5.49 -19.51 -5.55
CA LYS A 126 5.63 -18.91 -4.22
C LYS A 126 4.53 -19.41 -3.27
N ILE A 127 3.29 -19.45 -3.72
CA ILE A 127 2.14 -19.97 -2.95
C ILE A 127 2.35 -21.45 -2.60
N GLU A 128 2.81 -22.26 -3.56
CA GLU A 128 3.08 -23.67 -3.33
C GLU A 128 4.18 -23.88 -2.28
N ASN A 129 5.31 -23.18 -2.41
CA ASN A 129 6.40 -23.25 -1.44
C ASN A 129 5.95 -22.82 -0.04
N GLN A 130 5.14 -21.75 0.05
CA GLN A 130 4.57 -21.28 1.31
C GLN A 130 3.61 -22.30 1.93
N ASN A 131 2.83 -23.02 1.11
CA ASN A 131 1.94 -24.08 1.59
C ASN A 131 2.73 -25.31 2.06
N GLN A 132 3.81 -25.68 1.37
CA GLN A 132 4.69 -26.77 1.81
C GLN A 132 5.38 -26.44 3.14
N GLU A 133 5.94 -25.23 3.27
CA GLU A 133 6.55 -24.75 4.52
C GLU A 133 5.53 -24.73 5.66
N ARG A 134 4.29 -24.30 5.37
CA ARG A 134 3.19 -24.35 6.34
C ARG A 134 2.89 -25.77 6.79
N GLN A 135 2.73 -26.71 5.86
CA GLN A 135 2.43 -28.11 6.21
C GLN A 135 3.53 -28.69 7.10
N PHE A 136 4.80 -28.45 6.75
CA PHE A 136 5.94 -28.85 7.56
C PHE A 136 5.88 -28.30 9.00
N HIS A 137 5.56 -27.01 9.17
CA HIS A 137 5.43 -26.42 10.50
C HIS A 137 4.22 -26.95 11.28
N LEU A 138 3.11 -27.25 10.60
CA LEU A 138 1.94 -27.85 11.23
C LEU A 138 2.23 -29.27 11.72
N GLU A 139 2.98 -30.05 10.96
CA GLU A 139 3.44 -31.38 11.37
C GLU A 139 4.32 -31.30 12.62
N GLN A 140 5.27 -30.37 12.66
CA GLN A 140 6.11 -30.14 13.85
C GLN A 140 5.29 -29.72 15.07
N LEU A 141 4.38 -28.75 14.90
CA LEU A 141 3.52 -28.29 15.99
C LEU A 141 2.62 -29.41 16.52
N ASN A 142 2.05 -30.23 15.63
CA ASN A 142 1.24 -31.37 16.04
C ASN A 142 2.07 -32.44 16.76
N ALA A 143 3.33 -32.64 16.37
CA ALA A 143 4.25 -33.51 17.10
C ALA A 143 4.56 -32.95 18.51
N ASP A 144 4.74 -31.63 18.64
CA ASP A 144 4.92 -31.00 19.94
C ASP A 144 3.67 -31.09 20.83
N PHE A 145 2.47 -30.95 20.26
CA PHE A 145 1.22 -31.20 21.00
C PHE A 145 1.06 -32.66 21.40
N ALA A 146 1.53 -33.61 20.60
CA ALA A 146 1.51 -35.04 20.95
C ALA A 146 2.36 -35.36 22.20
N ASN A 147 3.34 -34.51 22.51
CA ASN A 147 4.17 -34.61 23.72
C ASN A 147 3.57 -33.92 24.95
N ALA A 148 2.44 -33.21 24.82
CA ALA A 148 1.80 -32.52 25.94
C ALA A 148 1.21 -33.51 26.96
N SER A 149 1.38 -33.19 28.24
CA SER A 149 0.94 -34.03 29.37
C SER A 149 0.00 -33.25 30.29
N ASN A 150 -1.03 -33.92 30.81
CA ASN A 150 -1.89 -33.42 31.90
C ASN A 150 -1.29 -33.67 33.29
N SER A 151 -0.09 -34.22 33.35
CA SER A 151 0.67 -34.42 34.59
C SER A 151 2.15 -34.29 34.26
N PRO A 152 2.61 -33.08 33.88
CA PRO A 152 4.02 -32.84 33.60
C PRO A 152 4.85 -33.17 34.85
N LEU A 153 6.02 -33.78 34.66
CA LEU A 153 6.96 -34.06 35.75
C LEU A 153 8.05 -33.00 35.75
N PHE A 154 8.40 -32.49 36.93
CA PHE A 154 9.39 -31.41 37.07
C PHE A 154 10.74 -31.75 36.42
N GLU A 155 11.17 -33.01 36.52
CA GLU A 155 12.43 -33.51 35.98
C GLU A 155 12.46 -33.57 34.45
N LYS A 156 11.29 -33.71 33.81
CA LYS A 156 11.17 -33.79 32.35
C LYS A 156 10.88 -32.42 31.74
N ASP A 157 10.01 -31.65 32.38
CA ASP A 157 9.57 -30.35 31.90
C ASP A 157 9.19 -29.44 33.08
N SER A 158 10.21 -28.78 33.62
CA SER A 158 10.06 -27.92 34.80
C SER A 158 9.13 -26.71 34.58
N ILE A 159 9.04 -26.19 33.35
CA ILE A 159 8.17 -25.05 33.02
C ILE A 159 6.73 -25.53 32.93
N SER A 160 6.43 -26.63 32.23
CA SER A 160 5.07 -27.18 32.19
C SER A 160 4.60 -27.59 33.57
N TYR A 161 5.47 -28.18 34.39
CA TYR A 161 5.18 -28.48 35.80
C TYR A 161 4.85 -27.21 36.60
N LEU A 162 5.68 -26.17 36.48
CA LEU A 162 5.45 -24.88 37.14
C LEU A 162 4.10 -24.27 36.74
N LEU A 163 3.79 -24.27 35.44
CA LEU A 163 2.54 -23.70 34.93
C LEU A 163 1.33 -24.51 35.40
N HIS A 164 1.42 -25.84 35.34
CA HIS A 164 0.36 -26.73 35.84
C HIS A 164 0.08 -26.52 37.34
N THR A 165 1.10 -26.17 38.12
CA THR A 165 0.96 -25.98 39.58
C THR A 165 0.57 -24.57 39.99
N LYS A 166 0.94 -23.54 39.21
CA LYS A 166 0.76 -22.13 39.59
C LYS A 166 -0.33 -21.39 38.83
N VAL A 167 -0.74 -21.85 37.65
CA VAL A 167 -1.84 -21.23 36.93
C VAL A 167 -3.16 -21.66 37.59
N ASP A 168 -3.95 -20.69 38.04
CA ASP A 168 -5.28 -20.95 38.56
C ASP A 168 -6.28 -21.05 37.39
N PHE A 169 -6.35 -22.25 36.80
CA PHE A 169 -7.25 -22.54 35.68
C PHE A 169 -8.73 -22.28 36.01
N GLY A 170 -9.11 -22.35 37.28
CA GLY A 170 -10.48 -22.09 37.73
C GLY A 170 -10.95 -20.67 37.47
N ASN A 171 -10.05 -19.68 37.53
CA ASN A 171 -10.36 -18.27 37.21
C ASN A 171 -10.75 -18.04 35.74
N TYR A 172 -10.47 -19.02 34.88
CA TYR A 172 -10.71 -18.98 33.44
C TYR A 172 -11.78 -19.97 33.00
N GLU A 173 -12.52 -20.56 33.95
CA GLU A 173 -13.50 -21.63 33.70
C GLU A 173 -12.90 -22.88 33.01
N ILE A 174 -11.60 -23.13 33.23
CA ILE A 174 -10.88 -24.27 32.66
C ILE A 174 -10.67 -25.34 33.74
N ASN A 175 -11.01 -26.60 33.43
CA ASN A 175 -10.67 -27.72 34.30
C ASN A 175 -9.16 -28.03 34.21
N GLY A 176 -8.40 -27.66 35.24
CA GLY A 176 -6.94 -27.85 35.26
C GLY A 176 -6.49 -29.29 35.01
N ASP A 177 -7.26 -30.29 35.44
CA ASP A 177 -6.92 -31.72 35.27
C ASP A 177 -7.02 -32.19 33.80
N GLU A 178 -7.71 -31.42 32.96
CA GLU A 178 -7.88 -31.68 31.53
C GLU A 178 -6.85 -30.92 30.67
N VAL A 179 -6.09 -29.99 31.26
CA VAL A 179 -5.13 -29.16 30.52
C VAL A 179 -3.85 -29.94 30.30
N LYS A 180 -3.50 -30.19 29.03
CA LYS A 180 -2.19 -30.74 28.68
C LYS A 180 -1.22 -29.61 28.37
N ILE A 181 -0.04 -29.66 28.95
CA ILE A 181 1.00 -28.65 28.74
C ILE A 181 2.26 -29.34 28.22
N ASN A 182 2.89 -28.73 27.21
CA ASN A 182 4.24 -29.04 26.78
C ASN A 182 5.04 -27.73 26.72
N SER A 183 6.32 -27.78 27.07
CA SER A 183 7.19 -26.63 26.90
C SER A 183 8.57 -27.01 26.36
N THR A 184 9.11 -26.10 25.55
CA THR A 184 10.42 -26.26 24.93
C THR A 184 11.22 -24.97 25.11
N VAL A 185 12.47 -25.11 25.55
CA VAL A 185 13.42 -23.99 25.69
C VAL A 185 14.46 -24.07 24.59
N LYS A 186 14.64 -23.00 23.82
CA LYS A 186 15.69 -22.90 22.80
C LYS A 186 16.17 -21.46 22.66
N ASN A 187 17.49 -21.24 22.75
CA ASN A 187 18.11 -19.92 22.49
C ASN A 187 17.42 -18.74 23.21
N ASN A 188 17.22 -18.85 24.53
CA ASN A 188 16.53 -17.84 25.36
C ASN A 188 15.05 -17.58 24.97
N MET A 189 14.43 -18.52 24.25
CA MET A 189 13.00 -18.56 23.99
C MET A 189 12.37 -19.71 24.74
N ILE A 190 11.17 -19.49 25.24
CA ILE A 190 10.30 -20.51 25.82
C ILE A 190 9.09 -20.62 24.91
N LEU A 191 8.83 -21.80 24.35
CA LEU A 191 7.56 -22.14 23.75
C LEU A 191 6.75 -22.94 24.77
N THR A 192 5.54 -22.51 25.06
CA THR A 192 4.59 -23.24 25.90
C THR A 192 3.34 -23.53 25.10
N LEU A 193 2.95 -24.80 25.02
CA LEU A 193 1.76 -25.26 24.30
C LEU A 193 0.75 -25.80 25.31
N PHE A 194 -0.46 -25.25 25.27
CA PHE A 194 -1.61 -25.71 26.05
C PHE A 194 -2.59 -26.40 25.10
N GLN A 195 -3.04 -27.60 25.44
CA GLN A 195 -4.18 -28.24 24.82
C GLN A 195 -5.33 -28.28 25.81
N ILE A 196 -6.44 -27.63 25.46
CA ILE A 196 -7.57 -27.39 26.36
C ILE A 196 -8.86 -27.81 25.66
N ASP A 197 -9.51 -28.85 26.17
CA ASP A 197 -10.66 -29.46 25.47
C ASP A 197 -11.85 -28.52 25.38
N LYS A 198 -12.11 -27.70 26.41
CA LYS A 198 -13.15 -26.67 26.39
C LYS A 198 -12.57 -25.32 26.70
N PHE A 199 -11.89 -24.74 25.71
CA PHE A 199 -11.47 -23.33 25.80
C PHE A 199 -12.63 -22.42 25.39
N ASN A 200 -13.71 -22.46 26.16
CA ASN A 200 -14.95 -21.72 25.94
C ASN A 200 -14.86 -20.30 26.49
N ILE A 201 -13.68 -19.68 26.43
CA ILE A 201 -13.56 -18.28 26.80
C ILE A 201 -14.20 -17.45 25.68
N VAL A 202 -15.45 -17.06 25.91
CA VAL A 202 -16.32 -16.34 24.97
C VAL A 202 -15.80 -14.90 24.72
N GLU A 203 -14.95 -14.36 25.60
CA GLU A 203 -14.44 -12.99 25.51
C GLU A 203 -12.91 -12.91 25.36
N THR A 204 -12.45 -12.08 24.42
CA THR A 204 -11.02 -11.79 24.18
C THR A 204 -10.26 -11.31 25.44
N ALA A 205 -10.99 -10.84 26.46
CA ALA A 205 -10.42 -10.34 27.71
C ALA A 205 -9.86 -11.47 28.58
N ASP A 206 -10.58 -12.58 28.81
CA ASP A 206 -10.06 -13.63 29.71
C ASP A 206 -8.97 -14.45 29.03
N GLN A 207 -9.00 -14.58 27.69
CA GLN A 207 -7.88 -15.12 26.92
C GLN A 207 -6.62 -14.28 27.14
N TYR A 208 -6.81 -12.95 27.25
CA TYR A 208 -5.72 -12.03 27.55
C TYR A 208 -5.18 -12.14 28.95
N LEU A 209 -6.06 -12.21 29.94
CA LEU A 209 -5.66 -12.42 31.32
C LEU A 209 -4.94 -13.76 31.48
N PHE A 210 -5.45 -14.84 30.88
CA PHE A 210 -4.81 -16.16 30.90
C PHE A 210 -3.39 -16.13 30.34
N LEU A 211 -3.22 -15.62 29.11
CA LEU A 211 -1.91 -15.57 28.46
C LEU A 211 -0.94 -14.61 29.17
N LYS A 212 -1.46 -13.57 29.82
CA LYS A 212 -0.65 -12.66 30.65
C LYS A 212 -0.19 -13.36 31.93
N ASP A 213 -1.07 -14.04 32.65
CA ASP A 213 -0.75 -14.74 33.88
C ASP A 213 0.29 -15.84 33.67
N VAL A 214 0.12 -16.64 32.61
CA VAL A 214 1.13 -17.64 32.20
C VAL A 214 2.50 -16.99 32.00
N ARG A 215 2.55 -15.87 31.27
CA ARG A 215 3.80 -15.14 31.02
C ARG A 215 4.40 -14.57 32.30
N ASP A 216 3.57 -13.99 33.17
CA ASP A 216 4.00 -13.41 34.43
C ASP A 216 4.54 -14.48 35.38
N ILE A 217 3.95 -15.68 35.41
CA ILE A 217 4.44 -16.83 36.18
C ILE A 217 5.83 -17.25 35.69
N ILE A 218 6.03 -17.37 34.38
CA ILE A 218 7.34 -17.71 33.80
C ILE A 218 8.36 -16.62 34.16
N ASN A 219 8.05 -15.36 33.86
CA ASN A 219 8.98 -14.25 34.09
C ASN A 219 9.35 -14.04 35.56
N LYS A 220 8.44 -14.33 36.50
CA LYS A 220 8.72 -14.26 37.95
C LYS A 220 9.54 -15.45 38.45
N SER A 221 9.45 -16.60 37.79
CA SER A 221 10.08 -17.83 38.25
C SER A 221 11.49 -18.02 37.70
N TYR A 222 11.87 -17.30 36.65
CA TYR A 222 13.20 -17.36 36.05
C TYR A 222 13.88 -16.00 36.04
N GLU A 223 15.11 -15.93 36.54
CA GLU A 223 15.87 -14.67 36.68
C GLU A 223 16.27 -14.04 35.33
N GLN A 224 16.37 -14.84 34.27
CA GLN A 224 16.72 -14.36 32.94
C GLN A 224 15.47 -14.03 32.12
N PRO A 225 15.48 -12.92 31.37
CA PRO A 225 14.34 -12.55 30.54
C PRO A 225 14.25 -13.48 29.33
N PHE A 226 13.26 -14.38 29.34
CA PHE A 226 12.94 -15.22 28.19
C PHE A 226 11.97 -14.54 27.24
N ASN A 227 12.12 -14.82 25.95
CA ASN A 227 11.10 -14.54 24.96
C ASN A 227 10.06 -15.66 25.01
N VAL A 228 8.92 -15.38 25.65
CA VAL A 228 7.87 -16.38 25.89
C VAL A 228 6.84 -16.37 24.75
N PHE A 229 6.69 -17.53 24.12
CA PHE A 229 5.69 -17.85 23.12
C PHE A 229 4.68 -18.83 23.71
N ILE A 230 3.39 -18.53 23.57
CA ILE A 230 2.33 -19.37 24.14
C ILE A 230 1.38 -19.76 23.02
N GLY A 231 1.21 -21.06 22.78
CA GLY A 231 0.21 -21.64 21.90
C GLY A 231 -0.91 -22.28 22.72
N VAL A 232 -2.17 -22.05 22.39
CA VAL A 232 -3.33 -22.71 23.02
C VAL A 232 -4.17 -23.37 21.92
N LYS A 233 -4.26 -24.69 21.93
CA LYS A 233 -5.07 -25.48 21.00
C LYS A 233 -6.34 -25.95 21.69
N SER A 234 -7.49 -25.60 21.14
CA SER A 234 -8.80 -26.09 21.58
C SER A 234 -9.17 -27.42 20.90
N SER A 235 -10.16 -28.13 21.46
CA SER A 235 -10.63 -29.41 20.89
C SER A 235 -11.24 -29.29 19.49
N ASP A 236 -11.79 -28.14 19.15
CA ASP A 236 -12.32 -27.83 17.80
C ASP A 236 -11.21 -27.49 16.78
N GLY A 237 -9.94 -27.48 17.23
CA GLY A 237 -8.78 -27.26 16.38
C GLY A 237 -8.38 -25.81 16.19
N GLN A 238 -9.02 -24.86 16.88
CA GLN A 238 -8.52 -23.48 16.90
C GLN A 238 -7.18 -23.41 17.65
N LEU A 239 -6.30 -22.51 17.20
CA LEU A 239 -4.98 -22.29 17.77
C LEU A 239 -4.80 -20.80 18.05
N PHE A 240 -4.62 -20.46 19.32
CA PHE A 240 -4.29 -19.11 19.77
C PHE A 240 -2.79 -19.01 19.98
N VAL A 241 -2.15 -17.95 19.48
CA VAL A 241 -0.71 -17.76 19.63
C VAL A 241 -0.42 -16.39 20.23
N SER A 242 0.43 -16.37 21.24
CA SER A 242 0.95 -15.14 21.87
C SER A 242 2.46 -15.07 21.68
N SER A 243 2.96 -13.94 21.17
CA SER A 243 4.39 -13.69 20.98
C SER A 243 5.03 -12.96 22.17
N ALA A 244 6.36 -12.86 22.17
CA ALA A 244 7.12 -12.23 23.25
C ALA A 244 6.85 -10.71 23.44
N ASN A 245 6.41 -10.00 22.39
CA ASN A 245 6.33 -8.53 22.35
C ASN A 245 4.90 -7.95 22.20
N SER A 246 3.85 -8.75 22.45
CA SER A 246 2.40 -8.41 22.48
C SER A 246 1.62 -8.25 21.16
N LYS A 247 0.58 -9.07 20.98
CA LYS A 247 -0.89 -8.84 20.88
C LYS A 247 -1.48 -10.26 20.85
N ILE A 248 -2.65 -10.48 21.43
CA ILE A 248 -3.31 -11.79 21.35
C ILE A 248 -4.12 -11.77 20.08
N GLU A 249 -3.82 -12.72 19.21
CA GLU A 249 -4.48 -12.85 17.92
C GLU A 249 -5.23 -14.19 17.93
N THR A 250 -6.55 -14.11 17.76
CA THR A 250 -7.44 -15.26 17.63
C THR A 250 -7.47 -15.71 16.17
N TYR A 251 -7.21 -17.00 15.90
CA TYR A 251 -7.16 -17.52 14.53
C TYR A 251 -8.14 -18.67 14.32
N ASP A 252 -9.04 -18.50 13.35
CA ASP A 252 -9.72 -19.63 12.72
C ASP A 252 -8.75 -20.30 11.75
N PHE A 253 -8.29 -21.50 12.12
CA PHE A 253 -7.31 -22.32 11.40
C PHE A 253 -7.67 -22.55 9.91
N VAL A 254 -8.95 -22.37 9.55
CA VAL A 254 -9.51 -22.66 8.23
C VAL A 254 -9.37 -21.47 7.24
N LYS A 255 -9.10 -20.24 7.68
CA LYS A 255 -9.25 -19.06 6.78
C LYS A 255 -8.13 -18.04 6.69
N ASN A 256 -7.19 -17.93 7.64
CA ASN A 256 -6.13 -16.92 7.53
C ASN A 256 -4.80 -17.41 8.13
N SER A 257 -3.85 -17.66 7.25
CA SER A 257 -2.57 -18.35 7.53
C SER A 257 -1.34 -17.50 7.20
N ASP A 258 -1.54 -16.21 6.94
CA ASP A 258 -0.49 -15.32 6.40
C ASP A 258 0.59 -14.94 7.43
N TYR A 259 0.44 -15.31 8.70
CA TYR A 259 1.43 -15.00 9.75
C TYR A 259 2.58 -16.01 9.89
N TYR A 260 2.53 -17.18 9.23
CA TYR A 260 3.74 -17.99 9.08
C TYR A 260 4.71 -17.43 8.03
N ASN A 261 4.28 -16.44 7.22
CA ASN A 261 5.11 -15.75 6.23
C ASN A 261 5.70 -14.41 6.72
N TYR A 262 5.58 -14.04 8.00
CA TYR A 262 6.25 -12.86 8.58
C TYR A 262 6.43 -12.97 10.10
N PRO A 263 7.65 -12.87 10.67
CA PRO A 263 8.92 -13.47 10.29
C PRO A 263 9.43 -14.34 11.46
N PHE A 264 9.04 -15.61 11.57
CA PHE A 264 9.79 -16.52 12.46
C PHE A 264 11.18 -16.76 11.85
N LYS A 265 11.30 -16.95 10.54
CA LYS A 265 12.57 -17.21 9.85
C LYS A 265 13.58 -16.04 9.86
N HIS A 266 13.11 -14.80 9.75
CA HIS A 266 14.02 -13.63 9.80
C HIS A 266 14.61 -13.43 11.21
N TYR A 267 13.88 -13.80 12.27
CA TYR A 267 14.41 -13.83 13.64
C TYR A 267 15.30 -15.05 13.93
N TYR A 268 15.11 -16.17 13.22
CA TYR A 268 15.91 -17.39 13.41
C TYR A 268 17.23 -17.42 12.63
N GLU A 269 17.35 -16.71 11.49
CA GLU A 269 18.51 -16.85 10.59
C GLU A 269 19.26 -15.55 10.28
N ASN A 270 18.66 -14.37 10.45
CA ASN A 270 19.31 -13.09 10.13
C ASN A 270 18.92 -12.00 11.12
N ASP A 271 19.47 -12.03 12.34
CA ASP A 271 19.76 -10.83 13.11
C ASP A 271 20.40 -11.22 14.47
N SER A 272 21.61 -10.83 14.88
CA SER A 272 22.09 -9.45 15.04
C SER A 272 21.06 -8.40 15.46
N VAL A 273 19.88 -8.78 15.98
CA VAL A 273 19.11 -7.91 16.86
C VAL A 273 19.91 -7.94 18.14
N SER A 274 20.95 -7.10 18.18
CA SER A 274 21.79 -6.91 19.33
C SER A 274 20.88 -6.79 20.55
N THR A 275 21.23 -7.49 21.62
CA THR A 275 20.65 -7.38 22.96
C THR A 275 20.43 -5.92 23.41
N TYR A 276 21.09 -4.96 22.75
CA TYR A 276 20.86 -3.52 22.78
C TYR A 276 19.38 -3.09 22.60
N ASN A 277 18.55 -3.81 21.83
CA ASN A 277 17.18 -3.35 21.51
C ASN A 277 16.09 -3.73 22.55
N ILE A 278 16.33 -4.77 23.37
CA ILE A 278 15.33 -5.20 24.38
C ILE A 278 15.49 -4.38 25.68
N ILE A 279 16.75 -4.17 26.11
CA ILE A 279 17.04 -3.38 27.32
C ILE A 279 16.61 -1.94 27.11
N SER A 280 16.93 -1.33 25.96
CA SER A 280 16.51 0.03 25.64
C SER A 280 14.99 0.15 25.69
N ARG A 281 14.23 -0.76 25.06
CA ARG A 281 12.77 -0.72 25.06
C ARG A 281 12.16 -0.78 26.46
N ARG A 282 12.69 -1.61 27.36
CA ARG A 282 12.25 -1.65 28.76
C ARG A 282 12.47 -0.33 29.49
N GLU A 283 13.60 0.31 29.26
CA GLU A 283 13.89 1.62 29.86
C GLU A 283 12.95 2.71 29.30
N HIS A 284 12.58 2.63 28.02
CA HIS A 284 11.59 3.52 27.41
C HIS A 284 10.19 3.31 27.99
N ASP A 285 9.76 2.06 28.16
CA ASP A 285 8.47 1.75 28.76
C ASP A 285 8.45 2.19 30.23
N LYS A 286 9.55 1.98 30.97
CA LYS A 286 9.72 2.50 32.34
C LYS A 286 9.56 4.03 32.39
N LEU A 287 10.17 4.75 31.43
CA LEU A 287 10.02 6.19 31.32
C LEU A 287 8.56 6.61 31.12
N LEU A 288 7.78 5.90 30.28
CA LEU A 288 6.34 6.16 30.14
C LEU A 288 5.59 5.93 31.46
N TYR A 289 5.84 4.81 32.14
CA TYR A 289 5.21 4.50 33.42
C TYR A 289 5.50 5.55 34.51
N GLU A 290 6.72 6.09 34.56
CA GLU A 290 7.10 7.15 35.50
C GLU A 290 6.27 8.44 35.31
N TYR A 291 5.79 8.72 34.09
CA TYR A 291 4.91 9.85 33.80
C TYR A 291 3.42 9.50 33.99
N GLU A 292 2.99 8.29 33.64
CA GLU A 292 1.58 7.86 33.81
C GLU A 292 1.14 7.96 35.28
N GLY A 293 2.05 7.77 36.23
CA GLY A 293 1.75 7.90 37.67
C GLY A 293 1.55 9.34 38.18
N LYS A 294 1.84 10.37 37.39
CA LYS A 294 1.82 11.78 37.85
C LYS A 294 0.52 12.53 37.56
N SER A 295 -0.30 12.05 36.62
CA SER A 295 -1.50 12.77 36.18
C SER A 295 -2.79 12.07 36.61
N GLN A 296 -3.76 12.85 37.09
CA GLN A 296 -5.08 12.35 37.49
C GLN A 296 -6.26 13.22 37.03
N LYS A 297 -6.02 14.35 36.36
CA LYS A 297 -7.12 15.23 35.93
C LYS A 297 -7.65 14.77 34.59
N ARG A 298 -8.91 14.34 34.55
CA ARG A 298 -9.65 14.06 33.32
C ARG A 298 -10.80 15.06 33.22
N VAL A 299 -11.01 15.62 32.04
CA VAL A 299 -12.22 16.40 31.76
C VAL A 299 -13.31 15.44 31.33
N GLU A 300 -14.52 15.61 31.88
CA GLU A 300 -15.69 14.83 31.48
C GLU A 300 -16.10 15.18 30.04
N LEU A 301 -16.39 14.16 29.23
CA LEU A 301 -16.74 14.33 27.83
C LEU A 301 -18.18 14.84 27.68
N ASP A 302 -18.32 16.08 27.20
CA ASP A 302 -19.61 16.63 26.77
C ASP A 302 -19.83 16.36 25.27
N THR A 303 -20.41 15.20 24.97
CA THR A 303 -20.70 14.76 23.59
C THR A 303 -21.66 15.69 22.86
N THR A 304 -22.60 16.32 23.56
CA THR A 304 -23.59 17.24 22.98
C THR A 304 -22.90 18.51 22.49
N ARG A 305 -22.05 19.10 23.34
CA ARG A 305 -21.26 20.28 22.99
C ARG A 305 -20.23 19.97 21.89
N LEU A 306 -19.60 18.79 21.92
CA LEU A 306 -18.71 18.35 20.86
C LEU A 306 -19.40 18.35 19.48
N LEU A 307 -20.61 17.77 19.39
CA LEU A 307 -21.39 17.75 18.14
C LEU A 307 -21.80 19.14 17.68
N ASP A 308 -22.26 19.99 18.59
CA ASP A 308 -22.67 21.36 18.28
C ASP A 308 -21.51 22.18 17.70
N VAL A 309 -20.35 22.15 18.36
CA VAL A 309 -19.15 22.86 17.90
C VAL A 309 -18.67 22.31 16.55
N TRP A 310 -18.66 20.99 16.38
CA TRP A 310 -18.28 20.36 15.11
C TRP A 310 -19.23 20.74 13.96
N GLY A 311 -20.54 20.77 14.21
CA GLY A 311 -21.53 21.23 13.23
C GLY A 311 -21.29 22.68 12.79
N LYS A 312 -20.95 23.56 13.73
CA LYS A 312 -20.58 24.96 13.44
C LYS A 312 -19.29 25.06 12.62
N ILE A 313 -18.27 24.26 12.92
CA ILE A 313 -17.01 24.22 12.15
C ILE A 313 -17.28 23.79 10.71
N ASN A 314 -18.00 22.68 10.51
CA ASN A 314 -18.32 22.21 9.16
C ASN A 314 -19.11 23.25 8.35
N THR A 315 -20.02 23.97 9.01
CA THR A 315 -20.81 25.03 8.38
C THR A 315 -19.93 26.23 8.01
N LYS A 316 -19.02 26.65 8.90
CA LYS A 316 -18.16 27.82 8.71
C LYS A 316 -17.10 27.61 7.62
N PHE A 317 -16.36 26.50 7.69
CA PHE A 317 -15.21 26.25 6.83
C PHE A 317 -15.53 25.50 5.53
N LYS A 318 -16.74 24.94 5.39
CA LYS A 318 -17.25 24.32 4.16
C LYS A 318 -16.22 23.41 3.45
N PHE A 319 -15.54 22.56 4.19
CA PHE A 319 -14.49 21.68 3.64
C PHE A 319 -14.99 20.98 2.36
N LYS A 320 -14.32 21.21 1.22
CA LYS A 320 -14.74 20.66 -0.08
C LYS A 320 -14.50 19.15 -0.14
N TYR A 321 -15.58 18.40 -0.18
CA TYR A 321 -15.58 16.94 -0.17
C TYR A 321 -15.48 16.37 -1.58
N LYS A 322 -14.25 16.07 -2.03
CA LYS A 322 -13.98 15.55 -3.39
C LYS A 322 -14.44 14.11 -3.65
N SER A 323 -14.77 13.33 -2.62
CA SER A 323 -15.35 11.99 -2.80
C SER A 323 -16.24 11.61 -1.62
N LYS A 324 -17.36 10.95 -1.91
CA LYS A 324 -18.00 10.05 -0.94
C LYS A 324 -17.00 8.92 -0.73
N ILE A 325 -16.19 9.02 0.32
CA ILE A 325 -15.32 7.90 0.72
C ILE A 325 -16.26 6.77 1.10
N ASP A 326 -16.05 5.60 0.50
CA ASP A 326 -16.67 4.36 0.99
C ASP A 326 -16.48 4.32 2.50
N PRO A 327 -17.49 3.98 3.30
CA PRO A 327 -17.27 3.68 4.70
C PRO A 327 -16.31 2.48 4.75
N LEU A 328 -15.00 2.76 4.78
CA LEU A 328 -13.97 1.82 5.24
C LEU A 328 -14.61 1.12 6.42
N PRO A 329 -14.69 -0.22 6.46
CA PRO A 329 -15.54 -0.93 7.41
C PRO A 329 -15.13 -0.49 8.80
N LYS A 330 -15.86 0.50 9.32
CA LYS A 330 -15.48 1.33 10.47
C LYS A 330 -15.23 0.44 11.68
N LYS A 331 -15.95 -0.67 11.67
CA LYS A 331 -15.91 -1.84 12.53
C LYS A 331 -14.50 -2.43 12.70
N VAL A 332 -13.76 -2.75 11.63
CA VAL A 332 -12.47 -3.48 11.73
C VAL A 332 -11.36 -2.64 12.38
N PHE A 333 -11.30 -1.34 12.06
CA PHE A 333 -10.29 -0.46 12.67
C PHE A 333 -10.69 -0.05 14.08
N LEU A 334 -11.96 0.27 14.32
CA LEU A 334 -12.43 0.60 15.67
C LEU A 334 -12.24 -0.60 16.59
N GLU A 335 -12.67 -1.82 16.23
CA GLU A 335 -12.54 -3.01 17.10
C GLU A 335 -11.08 -3.33 17.47
N SER A 336 -10.11 -3.10 16.58
CA SER A 336 -8.68 -3.37 16.83
C SER A 336 -7.91 -2.23 17.51
N SER A 337 -8.49 -1.02 17.59
CA SER A 337 -7.92 0.19 18.21
C SER A 337 -8.77 0.79 19.33
N GLU A 338 -9.92 0.16 19.64
CA GLU A 338 -10.96 0.64 20.56
C GLU A 338 -10.46 0.79 21.99
N THR A 339 -9.42 0.04 22.36
CA THR A 339 -8.76 0.10 23.66
C THR A 339 -7.77 1.26 23.80
N LEU A 340 -7.32 1.86 22.69
CA LEU A 340 -6.26 2.88 22.67
C LEU A 340 -6.76 4.30 22.42
N LEU A 341 -7.91 4.47 21.77
CA LEU A 341 -8.47 5.80 21.49
C LEU A 341 -9.36 6.30 22.63
N PRO A 342 -9.13 7.51 23.16
CA PRO A 342 -10.04 8.17 24.09
C PRO A 342 -11.43 8.33 23.49
N GLU A 343 -12.44 8.34 24.36
CA GLU A 343 -13.84 8.44 23.98
C GLU A 343 -14.13 9.65 23.09
N ASP A 344 -13.52 10.79 23.41
CA ASP A 344 -13.63 12.05 22.70
C ASP A 344 -13.19 11.92 21.24
N LEU A 345 -12.04 11.28 20.98
CA LEU A 345 -11.52 11.04 19.63
C LEU A 345 -12.32 9.96 18.91
N ARG A 346 -12.74 8.88 19.61
CA ARG A 346 -13.60 7.86 19.00
C ARG A 346 -14.90 8.49 18.51
N PHE A 347 -15.51 9.32 19.34
CA PHE A 347 -16.72 10.05 19.00
C PHE A 347 -16.45 11.05 17.88
N PHE A 348 -15.36 11.82 17.95
CA PHE A 348 -14.95 12.73 16.87
C PHE A 348 -14.80 12.01 15.54
N PHE A 349 -14.02 10.92 15.44
CA PHE A 349 -13.88 10.12 14.21
C PHE A 349 -15.16 9.41 13.78
N LYS A 350 -16.12 9.19 14.69
CA LYS A 350 -17.44 8.66 14.34
C LYS A 350 -18.24 9.66 13.50
N TYR A 351 -18.17 10.95 13.79
CA TYR A 351 -18.94 12.00 13.10
C TYR A 351 -18.11 12.85 12.14
N GLN A 352 -16.80 12.80 12.25
CA GLN A 352 -15.88 13.34 11.27
C GLN A 352 -15.85 12.38 10.07
N ASN A 353 -16.66 12.70 9.08
CA ASN A 353 -16.37 12.33 7.72
C ASN A 353 -15.51 13.50 7.19
N LEU A 354 -14.38 13.22 6.52
CA LEU A 354 -13.86 13.98 5.34
C LEU A 354 -12.49 14.71 5.41
N ASN A 355 -12.04 15.09 4.19
CA ASN A 355 -10.91 15.96 3.84
C ASN A 355 -10.95 17.33 4.54
N GLY A 356 -9.76 17.83 4.86
CA GLY A 356 -9.47 19.02 5.64
C GLY A 356 -8.13 18.79 6.36
N PRO A 357 -7.73 19.68 7.27
CA PRO A 357 -6.50 19.52 8.04
C PRO A 357 -6.62 18.46 9.17
N PHE A 358 -7.78 17.86 9.37
CA PHE A 358 -7.96 16.81 10.36
C PHE A 358 -7.53 15.45 9.81
N VAL A 359 -6.70 14.75 10.58
CA VAL A 359 -6.12 13.44 10.23
C VAL A 359 -7.22 12.41 10.04
N LYS A 360 -7.11 11.57 9.00
CA LYS A 360 -8.04 10.44 8.83
C LYS A 360 -7.69 9.31 9.79
N LEU A 361 -8.70 8.55 10.22
CA LEU A 361 -8.53 7.41 11.12
C LEU A 361 -7.49 6.39 10.60
N GLY A 362 -7.51 6.07 9.30
CA GLY A 362 -6.51 5.17 8.70
C GLY A 362 -5.08 5.74 8.70
N GLU A 363 -4.93 7.06 8.61
CA GLU A 363 -3.63 7.74 8.65
C GLU A 363 -3.12 7.92 10.09
N LEU A 364 -4.02 8.01 11.08
CA LEU A 364 -3.65 8.09 12.50
C LEU A 364 -2.75 6.93 12.90
N LYS A 365 -3.06 5.70 12.44
CA LYS A 365 -2.22 4.52 12.70
C LYS A 365 -0.79 4.70 12.20
N VAL A 366 -0.64 5.21 10.97
CA VAL A 366 0.68 5.42 10.36
C VAL A 366 1.47 6.48 11.15
N ARG A 367 0.81 7.58 11.54
CA ARG A 367 1.43 8.64 12.35
C ARG A 367 1.85 8.13 13.74
N LEU A 368 1.03 7.30 14.39
CA LEU A 368 1.37 6.68 15.68
C LEU A 368 2.54 5.70 15.58
N GLN A 369 2.64 4.97 14.47
CA GLN A 369 3.80 4.11 14.19
C GLN A 369 5.07 4.94 14.02
N GLN A 370 5.00 6.09 13.34
CA GLN A 370 6.13 7.00 13.19
C GLN A 370 6.57 7.58 14.54
N LEU A 371 5.65 8.07 15.38
CA LEU A 371 5.98 8.57 16.71
C LEU A 371 6.56 7.47 17.61
N SER A 372 5.96 6.28 17.59
CA SER A 372 6.49 5.11 18.29
C SER A 372 7.91 4.77 17.84
N TYR A 373 8.16 4.77 16.53
CA TYR A 373 9.48 4.50 15.98
C TYR A 373 10.50 5.53 16.43
N VAL A 374 10.18 6.83 16.35
CA VAL A 374 11.07 7.90 16.82
C VAL A 374 11.33 7.74 18.32
N PHE A 375 10.29 7.47 19.11
CA PHE A 375 10.42 7.28 20.56
C PHE A 375 11.38 6.13 20.87
N TYR A 376 11.09 4.91 20.41
CA TYR A 376 11.85 3.71 20.77
C TYR A 376 13.27 3.64 20.17
N ASN A 377 13.57 4.43 19.13
CA ASN A 377 14.90 4.51 18.53
C ASN A 377 15.72 5.73 19.00
N THR A 378 15.16 6.61 19.82
CA THR A 378 15.90 7.77 20.36
C THR A 378 16.49 7.42 21.72
N PRO A 379 17.81 7.56 21.94
CA PRO A 379 18.39 7.32 23.26
C PRO A 379 17.69 8.11 24.36
N ILE A 380 17.43 7.50 25.52
CA ILE A 380 16.61 8.09 26.60
C ILE A 380 17.11 9.47 27.04
N GLY A 381 18.43 9.67 27.11
CA GLY A 381 19.01 10.97 27.45
C GLY A 381 18.69 12.08 26.44
N LYS A 382 18.36 11.74 25.19
CA LYS A 382 17.88 12.66 24.14
C LYS A 382 16.35 12.76 24.08
N LEU A 383 15.64 11.77 24.62
CA LEU A 383 14.19 11.85 24.77
C LEU A 383 13.79 12.89 25.80
N GLN A 384 14.50 12.96 26.93
CA GLN A 384 14.29 13.97 27.96
C GLN A 384 14.85 15.32 27.50
N ASP A 385 14.13 15.99 26.60
CA ASP A 385 14.53 17.28 26.07
C ASP A 385 14.37 18.37 27.14
N LYS A 386 15.50 18.78 27.72
CA LYS A 386 15.55 19.87 28.72
C LYS A 386 15.35 21.25 28.10
N SER A 387 15.38 21.38 26.77
CA SER A 387 15.21 22.65 26.08
C SER A 387 13.75 23.12 26.09
N TYR A 388 12.80 22.18 26.01
CA TYR A 388 11.38 22.47 26.17
C TYR A 388 10.99 22.52 27.66
N LYS A 389 10.83 23.73 28.18
CA LYS A 389 10.31 23.98 29.53
C LYS A 389 8.90 24.55 29.43
N ASP A 390 7.91 23.67 29.55
CA ASP A 390 6.56 24.12 29.86
C ASP A 390 6.54 24.65 31.30
N SER A 391 6.61 25.98 31.45
CA SER A 391 6.54 26.64 32.76
C SER A 391 5.29 26.27 33.57
N SER A 392 4.23 25.80 32.91
CA SER A 392 3.00 25.37 33.55
C SER A 392 3.00 23.90 33.99
N LYS A 393 4.01 23.11 33.60
CA LYS A 393 4.11 21.67 33.83
C LYS A 393 2.85 20.90 33.42
N ARG A 394 2.29 21.23 32.25
CA ARG A 394 1.13 20.52 31.69
C ARG A 394 1.55 19.44 30.72
N VAL A 395 2.62 19.67 29.98
CA VAL A 395 3.14 18.74 28.96
C VAL A 395 4.47 18.18 29.43
N VAL A 396 4.65 16.85 29.33
CA VAL A 396 5.91 16.20 29.70
C VAL A 396 7.06 16.68 28.79
N SER A 397 8.24 16.89 29.38
CA SER A 397 9.46 17.28 28.66
C SER A 397 10.09 16.09 27.93
N LEU A 398 9.36 15.54 26.96
CA LEU A 398 9.83 14.53 26.03
C LEU A 398 9.97 15.13 24.62
N SER A 399 10.87 14.62 23.78
CA SER A 399 10.97 15.03 22.37
C SER A 399 10.06 14.22 21.44
N SER A 400 9.52 13.09 21.90
CA SER A 400 8.50 12.29 21.22
C SER A 400 7.75 11.45 22.25
N SER A 401 6.51 11.05 21.95
CA SER A 401 5.78 10.07 22.75
C SER A 401 4.77 9.30 21.90
N PRO A 402 4.66 7.97 22.06
CA PRO A 402 3.59 7.18 21.43
C PRO A 402 2.21 7.48 22.02
N ARG A 403 2.13 8.27 23.11
CA ARG A 403 0.90 8.69 23.79
C ARG A 403 0.35 10.03 23.29
N TRP A 404 0.99 10.65 22.29
CA TRP A 404 0.49 11.86 21.64
C TRP A 404 -0.21 11.46 20.34
N LEU A 405 -1.55 11.55 20.30
CA LEU A 405 -2.36 11.12 19.18
C LEU A 405 -2.55 12.26 18.17
N PRO A 406 -1.85 12.30 17.01
CA PRO A 406 -1.93 13.42 16.09
C PRO A 406 -3.25 13.38 15.33
N PHE A 407 -4.12 14.36 15.56
CA PHE A 407 -5.46 14.39 14.98
C PHE A 407 -5.68 15.58 14.03
N TYR A 408 -4.75 16.53 13.98
CA TYR A 408 -4.76 17.68 13.06
C TYR A 408 -3.35 17.95 12.53
N GLU A 409 -3.24 18.20 11.24
CA GLU A 409 -2.03 18.61 10.52
C GLU A 409 -2.41 19.45 9.29
N ASP A 410 -1.93 20.69 9.25
CA ASP A 410 -1.89 21.52 8.04
C ASP A 410 -0.42 21.76 7.60
N TYR A 411 -0.19 22.69 6.67
CA TYR A 411 1.16 22.96 6.15
C TYR A 411 2.14 23.47 7.22
N THR A 412 1.62 24.10 8.27
CA THR A 412 2.43 24.82 9.26
C THR A 412 2.28 24.24 10.67
N TYR A 413 1.10 23.72 11.02
CA TYR A 413 0.73 23.37 12.39
C TYR A 413 0.29 21.92 12.53
N LYS A 414 0.74 21.30 13.62
CA LYS A 414 0.38 19.93 14.03
C LYS A 414 -0.17 19.97 15.44
N TYR A 415 -1.31 19.31 15.67
CA TYR A 415 -1.87 19.15 17.01
C TYR A 415 -2.08 17.67 17.33
N ALA A 416 -1.82 17.35 18.59
CA ALA A 416 -2.02 16.02 19.12
C ALA A 416 -2.83 16.06 20.42
N MET A 417 -3.60 15.01 20.64
CA MET A 417 -4.22 14.74 21.94
C MET A 417 -3.20 14.02 22.82
N ASP A 418 -2.90 14.60 23.97
CA ASP A 418 -1.88 14.15 24.90
C ASP A 418 -2.51 13.23 25.97
N LEU A 419 -2.15 11.95 25.91
CA LEU A 419 -2.54 10.94 26.89
C LEU A 419 -1.50 10.73 28.00
N LEU A 420 -0.40 11.50 27.95
CA LEU A 420 0.66 11.49 28.94
C LEU A 420 1.00 12.92 29.40
N PRO A 421 0.02 13.65 29.95
CA PRO A 421 0.26 14.98 30.51
C PRO A 421 1.18 14.91 31.75
N ASP A 422 1.81 16.03 32.08
CA ASP A 422 2.61 16.19 33.30
C ASP A 422 1.71 16.58 34.51
N GLU A 423 2.30 16.84 35.68
CA GLU A 423 1.64 17.05 36.98
C GLU A 423 0.40 17.98 36.96
N ASN A 424 0.41 19.03 36.14
CA ASN A 424 -0.68 20.01 36.06
C ASN A 424 -1.59 19.88 34.83
N GLY A 425 -1.34 18.91 33.96
CA GLY A 425 -2.09 18.72 32.72
C GLY A 425 -3.38 17.93 32.89
N TYR A 426 -4.05 17.67 31.76
CA TYR A 426 -5.29 16.89 31.69
C TYR A 426 -5.10 15.72 30.73
N ILE A 427 -5.56 14.52 31.10
CA ILE A 427 -5.58 13.39 30.17
C ILE A 427 -6.54 13.73 29.04
N GLY A 428 -6.04 13.75 27.81
CA GLY A 428 -6.81 14.18 26.63
C GLY A 428 -6.68 15.67 26.30
N GLN A 429 -5.78 16.40 26.97
CA GLN A 429 -5.47 17.78 26.59
C GLN A 429 -4.90 17.86 25.16
N ILE A 430 -5.02 19.02 24.54
CA ILE A 430 -4.49 19.25 23.20
C ILE A 430 -3.19 20.03 23.29
N ILE A 431 -2.16 19.50 22.64
CA ILE A 431 -0.84 20.11 22.52
C ILE A 431 -0.51 20.40 21.06
N GLN A 432 0.27 21.45 20.83
CA GLN A 432 0.91 21.71 19.55
C GLN A 432 2.21 20.92 19.47
N LEU A 433 2.44 20.26 18.34
CA LEU A 433 3.70 19.61 18.02
C LEU A 433 4.54 20.50 17.09
N GLY A 434 5.86 20.44 17.25
CA GLY A 434 6.83 20.96 16.31
C GLY A 434 6.91 20.10 15.04
N GLN A 435 7.79 20.49 14.12
CA GLN A 435 7.90 19.81 12.83
C GLN A 435 8.39 18.36 12.96
N ASN A 436 9.20 18.06 13.98
CA ASN A 436 9.73 16.72 14.23
C ASN A 436 8.87 15.91 15.23
N GLY A 437 7.71 16.43 15.64
CA GLY A 437 6.79 15.76 16.57
C GLY A 437 7.04 16.06 18.04
N GLU A 438 8.02 16.91 18.36
CA GLU A 438 8.29 17.38 19.72
C GLU A 438 7.17 18.30 20.24
N PRO A 439 6.86 18.31 21.54
CA PRO A 439 5.83 19.17 22.07
C PRO A 439 6.32 20.62 22.06
N SER A 440 5.47 21.53 21.58
CA SER A 440 5.78 22.96 21.48
C SER A 440 4.96 23.81 22.43
N LYS A 441 3.70 23.44 22.70
CA LYS A 441 2.81 24.25 23.54
C LYS A 441 1.57 23.49 24.00
N PHE A 442 1.11 23.73 25.23
CA PHE A 442 -0.26 23.42 25.65
C PHE A 442 -1.27 24.35 24.95
N ILE A 443 -2.34 23.80 24.38
CA ILE A 443 -3.34 24.56 23.62
C ILE A 443 -4.70 24.58 24.32
N ALA A 444 -5.23 23.41 24.67
CA ALA A 444 -6.56 23.27 25.25
C ALA A 444 -6.62 22.10 26.24
N LYS A 445 -7.55 22.15 27.20
CA LYS A 445 -7.69 21.11 28.24
C LYS A 445 -8.37 19.83 27.73
N ASP A 446 -9.08 19.89 26.61
CA ASP A 446 -9.82 18.80 25.98
C ASP A 446 -10.08 19.12 24.50
N LEU A 447 -10.61 18.14 23.74
CA LEU A 447 -10.91 18.29 22.32
C LEU A 447 -11.98 19.34 22.03
N VAL A 448 -13.03 19.43 22.86
CA VAL A 448 -14.13 20.38 22.68
C VAL A 448 -13.62 21.82 22.75
N SER A 449 -12.81 22.12 23.76
CA SER A 449 -12.18 23.43 23.97
C SER A 449 -11.26 23.79 22.81
N PHE A 450 -10.51 22.83 22.26
CA PHE A 450 -9.70 23.05 21.05
C PHE A 450 -10.58 23.41 19.84
N LEU A 451 -11.65 22.65 19.60
CA LEU A 451 -12.55 22.91 18.49
C LEU A 451 -13.25 24.27 18.61
N GLU A 452 -13.57 24.72 19.83
CA GLU A 452 -14.09 26.08 20.04
C GLU A 452 -13.06 27.16 19.74
N LEU A 453 -11.79 26.96 20.13
CA LEU A 453 -10.72 27.87 19.75
C LEU A 453 -10.54 27.88 18.23
N TYR A 454 -10.59 26.73 17.57
CA TYR A 454 -10.51 26.58 16.12
C TYR A 454 -11.66 27.29 15.40
N LEU A 455 -12.89 27.07 15.84
CA LEU A 455 -14.09 27.74 15.32
C LEU A 455 -13.97 29.27 15.39
N ASN A 456 -13.36 29.77 16.47
CA ASN A 456 -13.15 31.19 16.72
C ASN A 456 -11.79 31.72 16.20
N GLU A 457 -11.03 30.94 15.43
CA GLU A 457 -9.73 31.33 14.86
C GLU A 457 -8.71 31.78 15.92
N LYS A 458 -8.78 31.19 17.13
CA LYS A 458 -7.88 31.45 18.26
C LYS A 458 -6.73 30.46 18.39
N VAL A 459 -6.68 29.45 17.53
CA VAL A 459 -5.49 28.61 17.32
C VAL A 459 -4.88 28.97 15.96
N PRO A 460 -3.55 28.99 15.84
CA PRO A 460 -2.90 29.18 14.54
C PRO A 460 -3.29 28.08 13.55
N THR A 461 -3.61 28.46 12.31
CA THR A 461 -4.00 27.52 11.26
C THR A 461 -3.55 28.05 9.90
N ASP A 462 -3.19 27.17 8.98
CA ASP A 462 -2.85 27.52 7.59
C ASP A 462 -3.86 26.89 6.61
N ILE A 463 -5.04 27.51 6.51
CA ILE A 463 -6.22 26.99 5.78
C ILE A 463 -6.38 27.69 4.41
N GLY A 464 -5.47 28.60 4.02
CA GLY A 464 -5.63 29.49 2.87
C GLY A 464 -5.98 28.79 1.55
N ASP A 465 -5.47 27.57 1.36
CA ASP A 465 -5.59 26.80 0.12
C ASP A 465 -6.68 25.69 0.15
N TRP A 466 -7.41 25.54 1.24
CA TRP A 466 -8.39 24.43 1.40
C TRP A 466 -9.83 24.78 0.95
N ASN A 467 -10.08 26.03 0.55
CA ASN A 467 -11.41 26.57 0.25
C ASN A 467 -11.97 26.31 -1.15
#